data_AF-U5S085-F1
#
_entry.id   AF-U5S085-F1
#
_cell.length_a   1.000
_cell.length_b   1.000
_cell.length_c   1.000
_cell.angle_alpha   90.00
_cell.angle_beta   90.00
_cell.angle_gamma   90.00
#
_symmetry.space_group_name_H-M   'P 1'
#
loop_
_entity.id
_entity.type
_entity.pdbx_description
1 polymer ?
#
loop_
_entity_poly.entity_id
_entity_poly.type
_entity_poly.pdbx_seq_one_letter_code
_entity_poly.pdbx_strand_id
1 'polypeptide(L)'
;WEGTPEENAAMLRAVFSLVGLGPVIGTTMLDEKSQNFIWEYSGVSWTGDESVPGNKHIVLDSGITESYVDATSFHIPTSQKYVIATHNISCDGFLRRSMAGAGFSSTEEMSYVRVAYAKSIVEQFIRGLGYNVTYGHDLQSAVAW
;
A
#
# COMPACT_ATOMS: atom_id res chain seq x y z
N TRP A 1 -19.47 2.16 6.81
CA TRP A 1 -19.72 1.77 5.41
C TRP A 1 -20.98 0.93 5.37
N GLU A 2 -21.99 1.30 4.56
CA GLU A 2 -23.37 0.78 4.70
C GLU A 2 -23.85 -0.07 3.51
N GLY A 3 -23.09 -0.16 2.41
CA GLY A 3 -23.41 -1.01 1.27
C GLY A 3 -23.06 -2.49 1.47
N THR A 4 -23.57 -3.32 0.57
CA THR A 4 -23.18 -4.74 0.42
C THR A 4 -21.69 -4.87 0.06
N PRO A 5 -21.03 -5.99 0.37
CA PRO A 5 -19.62 -6.19 0.01
C PRO A 5 -19.31 -5.90 -1.46
N GLU A 6 -20.22 -6.24 -2.38
CA GLU A 6 -20.12 -6.01 -3.80
C GLU A 6 -20.17 -4.51 -4.17
N GLU A 7 -21.10 -3.76 -3.55
CA GLU A 7 -21.19 -2.31 -3.72
C GLU A 7 -19.94 -1.61 -3.17
N ASN A 8 -19.41 -2.12 -2.06
CA ASN A 8 -18.23 -1.58 -1.41
C ASN A 8 -16.99 -1.80 -2.28
N ALA A 9 -16.86 -3.00 -2.84
CA ALA A 9 -15.81 -3.33 -3.80
C ALA A 9 -15.94 -2.51 -5.10
N ALA A 10 -17.16 -2.28 -5.59
CA ALA A 10 -17.42 -1.44 -6.77
C ALA A 10 -17.05 0.03 -6.53
N MET A 11 -17.36 0.56 -5.35
CA MET A 11 -16.95 1.91 -4.96
C MET A 11 -15.43 2.03 -4.85
N LEU A 12 -14.76 1.06 -4.23
CA LEU A 12 -13.29 1.02 -4.21
C LEU A 12 -12.73 1.02 -5.63
N ARG A 13 -13.26 0.20 -6.55
CA ARG A 13 -12.87 0.23 -7.97
C ARG A 13 -13.03 1.60 -8.60
N ALA A 14 -14.14 2.28 -8.32
CA ALA A 14 -14.41 3.62 -8.85
C ALA A 14 -13.38 4.64 -8.33
N VAL A 15 -13.08 4.63 -7.02
CA VAL A 15 -12.09 5.54 -6.41
C VAL A 15 -10.69 5.28 -6.96
N PHE A 16 -10.25 4.02 -7.04
CA PHE A 16 -8.95 3.69 -7.65
C PHE A 16 -8.89 4.08 -9.13
N SER A 17 -9.98 3.92 -9.88
CA SER A 17 -10.05 4.34 -11.28
C SER A 17 -9.95 5.86 -11.44
N LEU A 18 -10.61 6.62 -10.56
CA LEU A 18 -10.56 8.09 -10.54
C LEU A 18 -9.12 8.61 -10.38
N VAL A 19 -8.30 7.92 -9.59
CA VAL A 19 -6.91 8.31 -9.31
C VAL A 19 -5.88 7.65 -10.24
N GLY A 20 -6.35 6.95 -11.29
CA GLY A 20 -5.50 6.38 -12.32
C GLY A 20 -4.81 5.05 -11.97
N LEU A 21 -5.26 4.35 -10.92
CA LEU A 21 -4.78 3.01 -10.54
C LEU A 21 -5.81 1.89 -10.75
N GLY A 22 -7.03 2.23 -11.16
CA GLY A 22 -8.07 1.26 -11.51
C GLY A 22 -8.05 0.88 -13.01
N PRO A 23 -8.86 -0.12 -13.42
CA PRO A 23 -9.81 -0.87 -12.59
C PRO A 23 -9.21 -2.14 -11.96
N VAL A 24 -7.92 -2.43 -12.18
CA VAL A 24 -7.26 -3.65 -11.69
C VAL A 24 -7.01 -3.53 -10.19
N ILE A 25 -8.03 -3.88 -9.41
CA ILE A 25 -7.96 -4.00 -7.96
C ILE A 25 -8.37 -5.40 -7.54
N GLY A 26 -7.68 -5.93 -6.54
CA GLY A 26 -8.03 -7.12 -5.80
C GLY A 26 -8.25 -6.77 -4.34
N THR A 27 -9.18 -7.45 -3.70
CA THR A 27 -9.38 -7.37 -2.25
C THR A 27 -9.33 -8.77 -1.68
N THR A 28 -8.61 -8.94 -0.59
CA THR A 28 -8.57 -10.21 0.15
C THR A 28 -8.62 -9.95 1.65
N MET A 29 -8.91 -10.99 2.43
CA MET A 29 -8.79 -10.95 3.87
C MET A 29 -7.38 -11.39 4.28
N LEU A 30 -6.85 -10.78 5.34
CA LEU A 30 -5.71 -11.29 6.08
C LEU A 30 -6.20 -12.36 7.05
N ASP A 31 -5.84 -13.60 6.76
CA ASP A 31 -5.99 -14.75 7.64
C ASP A 31 -4.68 -15.03 8.41
N GLU A 32 -4.73 -15.94 9.38
CA GLU A 32 -3.56 -16.31 10.20
C GLU A 32 -2.35 -16.78 9.38
N LYS A 33 -2.58 -17.30 8.16
CA LYS A 33 -1.51 -17.78 7.28
C LYS A 33 -0.87 -16.65 6.49
N SER A 34 -1.68 -15.73 5.97
CA SER A 34 -1.26 -14.58 5.17
C SER A 34 -0.63 -13.47 6.02
N GLN A 35 -0.99 -13.36 7.30
CA GLN A 35 -0.35 -12.44 8.24
C GLN A 35 1.14 -12.69 8.40
N ASN A 36 1.60 -13.94 8.31
CA ASN A 36 3.03 -14.27 8.39
C ASN A 36 3.86 -13.72 7.22
N PHE A 37 3.19 -13.29 6.13
CA PHE A 37 3.86 -12.61 5.01
C PHE A 37 4.05 -11.11 5.25
N ILE A 38 3.59 -10.57 6.39
CA ILE A 38 3.78 -9.18 6.77
C ILE A 38 4.75 -9.18 7.95
N TRP A 39 6.03 -8.90 7.68
CA TRP A 39 7.10 -9.17 8.65
C TRP A 39 7.86 -7.93 9.11
N GLU A 40 8.35 -7.13 8.16
CA GLU A 40 9.18 -5.96 8.44
C GLU A 40 8.65 -4.73 7.74
N TYR A 41 8.80 -3.57 8.39
CA TYR A 41 8.53 -2.27 7.82
C TYR A 41 9.86 -1.61 7.47
N SER A 42 10.05 -1.31 6.19
CA SER A 42 11.19 -0.53 5.70
C SER A 42 11.04 0.91 6.16
N GLY A 43 11.86 1.34 7.12
CA GLY A 43 11.93 2.74 7.53
C GLY A 43 12.48 3.68 6.43
N VAL A 44 12.91 3.13 5.29
CA VAL A 44 13.49 3.88 4.18
C VAL A 44 12.37 4.45 3.31
N SER A 45 12.21 5.78 3.34
CA SER A 45 11.32 6.48 2.41
C SER A 45 11.82 6.38 0.96
N TRP A 46 10.91 6.50 -0.03
CA TRP A 46 11.26 6.55 -1.46
C TRP A 46 12.27 7.67 -1.81
N THR A 47 12.36 8.72 -0.97
CA THR A 47 13.35 9.79 -1.12
C THR A 47 14.73 9.46 -0.53
N GLY A 48 14.94 8.23 -0.01
CA GLY A 48 16.18 7.82 0.64
C GLY A 48 16.42 8.52 1.98
N ASP A 49 15.38 9.14 2.56
CA ASP A 49 15.49 9.75 3.88
C ASP A 49 15.43 8.62 4.93
N GLU A 50 16.60 8.28 5.47
CA GLU A 50 16.83 7.32 6.56
C GLU A 50 16.57 7.95 7.94
N SER A 51 15.78 9.03 8.02
CA SER A 51 15.53 9.78 9.25
C SER A 51 14.90 8.94 10.38
N VAL A 52 14.44 7.72 10.06
CA VAL A 52 14.11 6.68 11.04
C VAL A 52 15.03 5.46 10.83
N PRO A 53 15.94 5.16 11.77
CA PRO A 53 16.96 4.14 11.55
C PRO A 53 16.36 2.73 11.57
N GLY A 54 16.64 1.97 10.51
CA GLY A 54 16.49 0.52 10.45
C GLY A 54 15.09 -0.01 10.14
N ASN A 55 15.05 -1.28 9.73
CA ASN A 55 13.81 -2.03 9.59
C ASN A 55 13.12 -2.11 10.95
N LYS A 56 11.81 -1.85 10.98
CA LYS A 56 10.98 -2.01 12.18
C LYS A 56 10.20 -3.30 12.10
N HIS A 57 10.04 -3.99 13.21
CA HIS A 57 9.21 -5.18 13.24
C HIS A 57 7.73 -4.79 13.19
N ILE A 58 6.94 -5.48 12.36
CA ILE A 58 5.50 -5.26 12.30
C ILE A 58 4.82 -6.07 13.40
N VAL A 59 4.01 -5.40 14.21
CA VAL A 59 3.22 -6.02 15.27
C VAL A 59 1.75 -5.90 14.94
N LEU A 60 1.07 -7.03 14.78
CA LEU A 60 -0.40 -7.05 14.69
C LEU A 60 -0.98 -7.03 16.10
N ASP A 61 -1.44 -5.85 16.52
CA ASP A 61 -1.84 -5.58 17.91
C ASP A 61 -3.37 -5.50 18.04
N SER A 62 -3.92 -6.23 19.00
CA SER A 62 -5.36 -6.25 19.29
C SER A 62 -5.81 -5.19 20.31
N GLY A 63 -4.86 -4.57 21.02
CA GLY A 63 -5.11 -3.56 22.04
C GLY A 63 -5.25 -2.13 21.51
N ILE A 64 -5.14 -1.93 20.20
CA ILE A 64 -5.06 -0.61 19.57
C ILE A 64 -6.13 -0.45 18.50
N THR A 65 -6.53 0.80 18.26
CA THR A 65 -7.54 1.13 17.24
C THR A 65 -6.92 1.73 15.98
N GLU A 66 -5.73 2.33 16.08
CA GLU A 66 -5.04 3.04 15.00
C GLU A 66 -3.59 2.58 14.89
N SER A 67 -3.05 2.58 13.65
CA SER A 67 -1.66 2.21 13.41
C SER A 67 -0.71 3.32 13.86
N TYR A 68 0.41 2.96 14.47
CA TYR A 68 1.44 3.92 14.87
C TYR A 68 2.83 3.28 14.84
N VAL A 69 3.86 4.13 14.79
CA VAL A 69 5.26 3.73 14.78
C VAL A 69 5.88 4.16 16.10
N ASP A 70 6.60 3.26 16.77
CA ASP A 70 7.45 3.58 17.92
C ASP A 70 8.94 3.47 17.55
N ALA A 71 9.83 3.45 18.53
CA ALA A 71 11.27 3.37 18.29
C ALA A 71 11.69 2.10 17.53
N THR A 72 11.03 0.97 17.75
CA THR A 72 11.46 -0.36 17.27
C THR A 72 10.46 -1.05 16.34
N SER A 73 9.19 -0.65 16.39
CA SER A 73 8.09 -1.41 15.83
C SER A 73 7.09 -0.53 15.10
N PHE A 74 6.41 -1.13 14.12
CA PHE A 74 5.23 -0.58 13.48
C PHE A 74 4.01 -1.42 13.89
N HIS A 75 3.07 -0.80 14.59
CA HIS A 75 1.89 -1.49 15.11
C HIS A 75 0.70 -1.29 14.18
N ILE A 76 0.04 -2.38 13.84
CA ILE A 76 -1.16 -2.41 12.99
C ILE A 76 -2.30 -3.08 13.79
N PRO A 77 -3.47 -2.45 13.91
CA PRO A 77 -4.62 -3.06 14.58
C PRO A 77 -5.02 -4.38 13.92
N THR A 78 -5.26 -5.44 14.69
CA THR A 78 -5.79 -6.72 14.15
C THR A 78 -7.19 -6.58 13.53
N SER A 79 -7.90 -5.48 13.81
CA SER A 79 -9.15 -5.11 13.15
C SER A 79 -8.96 -4.75 11.66
N GLN A 80 -7.75 -4.42 11.21
CA GLN A 80 -7.39 -4.25 9.79
C GLN A 80 -7.25 -5.60 9.09
N LYS A 81 -8.39 -6.24 8.84
CA LYS A 81 -8.47 -7.59 8.27
C LYS A 81 -8.49 -7.66 6.75
N TYR A 82 -8.56 -6.53 6.04
CA TYR A 82 -8.69 -6.50 4.59
C TYR A 82 -7.48 -5.84 3.94
N VAL A 83 -6.98 -6.48 2.89
CA VAL A 83 -5.96 -5.92 2.00
C VAL A 83 -6.61 -5.52 0.70
N ILE A 84 -6.27 -4.31 0.25
CA ILE A 84 -6.61 -3.82 -1.07
C ILE A 84 -5.31 -3.77 -1.87
N ALA A 85 -5.21 -4.60 -2.90
CA ALA A 85 -4.09 -4.63 -3.82
C ALA A 85 -4.51 -3.96 -5.13
N THR A 86 -3.65 -3.11 -5.67
CA THR A 86 -3.83 -2.47 -6.97
C THR A 86 -2.54 -2.56 -7.76
N HIS A 87 -2.65 -2.50 -9.09
CA HIS A 87 -1.50 -2.54 -9.97
C HIS A 87 -1.36 -1.22 -10.72
N ASN A 88 -0.22 -0.56 -10.54
CA ASN A 88 0.14 0.59 -11.35
C ASN A 88 0.78 0.12 -12.66
N ILE A 89 0.02 0.18 -13.74
CA ILE A 89 0.45 -0.33 -15.06
C ILE A 89 1.58 0.56 -15.60
N SER A 90 2.70 -0.08 -15.96
CA SER A 90 3.87 0.57 -16.55
C SER A 90 3.60 1.15 -17.94
N CYS A 91 4.40 2.14 -18.34
CA CYS A 91 4.38 2.70 -19.69
C CYS A 91 5.16 1.80 -20.68
N ASP A 92 4.70 0.57 -20.88
CA ASP A 92 5.35 -0.48 -21.67
C ASP A 92 5.84 -0.03 -23.05
N GLY A 93 5.02 0.75 -23.77
CA GLY A 93 5.38 1.24 -25.11
C GLY A 93 6.56 2.22 -25.10
N PHE A 94 6.73 2.98 -24.02
CA PHE A 94 7.87 3.88 -23.83
C PHE A 94 9.08 3.12 -23.31
N LEU A 95 8.90 2.24 -22.33
CA LEU A 95 9.94 1.35 -21.80
C LEU A 95 10.61 0.53 -22.91
N ARG A 96 9.83 -0.03 -23.85
CA ARG A 96 10.34 -0.84 -24.96
C ARG A 96 11.02 -0.03 -26.07
N ARG A 97 10.79 1.28 -26.15
CA ARG A 97 11.27 2.15 -27.24
C ARG A 97 12.37 3.12 -26.80
N SER A 98 12.63 3.25 -25.51
CA SER A 98 13.66 4.13 -25.00
C SER A 98 15.06 3.61 -25.39
N MET A 99 15.82 4.43 -26.12
CA MET A 99 17.25 4.23 -26.28
C MET A 99 18.00 4.83 -25.08
N ALA A 100 18.68 3.97 -24.32
CA ALA A 100 19.60 4.27 -23.21
C ALA A 100 19.02 5.08 -22.02
N GLY A 101 18.98 4.47 -20.82
CA GLY A 101 18.95 5.12 -19.49
C GLY A 101 17.72 5.97 -19.14
N ALA A 102 17.37 6.95 -19.95
CA ALA A 102 16.32 7.96 -19.71
C ALA A 102 14.90 7.36 -19.65
N GLY A 103 14.67 6.23 -20.32
CA GLY A 103 13.37 5.56 -20.33
C GLY A 103 13.00 4.90 -19.01
N PHE A 104 13.98 4.24 -18.39
CA PHE A 104 13.78 3.43 -17.20
C PHE A 104 13.55 4.32 -15.98
N SER A 105 14.51 5.22 -15.68
CA SER A 105 14.42 6.12 -14.52
C SER A 105 13.17 7.01 -14.57
N SER A 106 12.92 7.68 -15.69
CA SER A 106 11.79 8.62 -15.79
C SER A 106 10.42 7.95 -15.72
N THR A 107 10.27 6.70 -16.21
CA THR A 107 8.97 6.00 -16.11
C THR A 107 8.76 5.33 -14.77
N GLU A 108 9.82 4.84 -14.14
CA GLU A 108 9.78 4.33 -12.80
C GLU A 108 9.40 5.45 -11.81
N GLU A 109 10.06 6.60 -11.87
CA GLU A 109 9.75 7.78 -11.05
C GLU A 109 8.29 8.23 -11.22
N MET A 110 7.81 8.34 -12.47
CA MET A 110 6.40 8.66 -12.75
C MET A 110 5.43 7.62 -12.19
N SER A 111 5.85 6.35 -12.15
CA SER A 111 5.05 5.29 -11.56
C SER A 111 4.92 5.49 -10.05
N TYR A 112 6.01 5.77 -9.34
CA TYR A 112 5.95 6.05 -7.90
C TYR A 112 5.14 7.31 -7.56
N VAL A 113 5.23 8.37 -8.37
CA VAL A 113 4.41 9.58 -8.19
C VAL A 113 2.91 9.27 -8.31
N ARG A 114 2.51 8.44 -9.28
CA ARG A 114 1.10 8.01 -9.42
C ARG A 114 0.62 7.24 -8.20
N VAL A 115 1.45 6.32 -7.68
CA VAL A 115 1.10 5.56 -6.49
C VAL A 115 1.02 6.46 -5.26
N ALA A 116 1.95 7.40 -5.06
CA ALA A 116 1.92 8.33 -3.94
C ALA A 116 0.69 9.25 -3.97
N TYR A 117 0.31 9.74 -5.15
CA TYR A 117 -0.93 10.51 -5.35
C TYR A 117 -2.18 9.68 -5.02
N ALA A 118 -2.28 8.49 -5.60
CA ALA A 118 -3.41 7.60 -5.39
C ALA A 118 -3.54 7.15 -3.92
N LYS A 119 -2.41 6.80 -3.28
CA LYS A 119 -2.33 6.54 -1.83
C LYS A 119 -2.99 7.66 -1.05
N SER A 120 -2.55 8.90 -1.28
CA SER A 120 -3.01 10.06 -0.52
C SER A 120 -4.52 10.25 -0.63
N ILE A 121 -5.11 10.04 -1.81
CA ILE A 121 -6.57 10.16 -2.00
C ILE A 121 -7.32 8.99 -1.39
N VAL A 122 -6.88 7.76 -1.67
CA VAL A 122 -7.57 6.55 -1.21
C VAL A 122 -7.54 6.44 0.31
N GLU A 123 -6.42 6.79 0.95
CA GLU A 123 -6.35 6.80 2.41
C GLU A 123 -7.37 7.75 3.03
N GLN A 124 -7.47 8.97 2.47
CA GLN A 124 -8.41 9.98 2.98
C GLN A 124 -9.85 9.60 2.68
N PHE A 125 -10.13 8.95 1.54
CA PHE A 125 -11.44 8.39 1.27
C PHE A 125 -11.85 7.35 2.32
N ILE A 126 -10.99 6.37 2.61
CA ILE A 126 -11.26 5.32 3.61
C ILE A 126 -11.41 5.91 5.02
N ARG A 127 -10.54 6.86 5.40
CA ARG A 127 -10.65 7.59 6.68
C ARG A 127 -11.94 8.41 6.77
N GLY A 128 -12.34 9.06 5.67
CA GLY A 128 -13.60 9.81 5.58
C GLY A 128 -14.84 8.94 5.78
N LEU A 129 -14.73 7.62 5.58
CA LEU A 129 -15.79 6.65 5.84
C LEU A 129 -15.76 6.09 7.26
N GLY A 130 -14.82 6.56 8.09
CA GLY A 130 -14.63 6.15 9.48
C GLY A 130 -13.75 4.90 9.68
N TYR A 131 -12.94 4.52 8.68
CA TYR A 131 -12.07 3.35 8.77
C TYR A 131 -10.59 3.74 8.86
N ASN A 132 -9.83 2.94 9.59
CA ASN A 132 -8.37 3.03 9.60
C ASN A 132 -7.76 2.28 8.42
N VAL A 133 -6.64 2.81 7.93
CA VAL A 133 -5.92 2.29 6.77
C VAL A 133 -4.43 2.47 6.95
N THR A 134 -3.70 1.44 6.56
CA THR A 134 -2.23 1.39 6.55
C THR A 134 -1.75 1.25 5.12
N TYR A 135 -0.79 2.06 4.71
CA TYR A 135 -0.19 1.94 3.39
C TYR A 135 0.89 0.86 3.34
N GLY A 136 0.81 0.02 2.32
CA GLY A 136 1.57 -1.22 2.25
C GLY A 136 2.93 -1.18 1.56
N HIS A 137 3.34 -0.06 0.94
CA HIS A 137 4.56 0.00 0.12
C HIS A 137 5.84 -0.34 0.88
N ASP A 138 5.88 0.02 2.15
CA ASP A 138 7.05 -0.19 3.00
C ASP A 138 6.97 -1.53 3.76
N LEU A 139 5.89 -2.31 3.56
CA LEU A 139 5.75 -3.63 4.17
C LEU A 139 6.57 -4.65 3.37
N GLN A 140 7.45 -5.36 4.05
CA GLN A 140 8.31 -6.38 3.51
C GLN A 140 7.83 -7.76 3.94
N SER A 141 7.95 -8.71 3.01
CA SER A 141 7.69 -10.11 3.29
C SER A 141 8.74 -10.71 4.20
N ALA A 142 8.34 -11.70 5.00
CA ALA A 142 9.29 -12.55 5.70
C ALA A 142 10.27 -13.19 4.70
N VAL A 143 11.53 -13.35 5.10
CA VAL A 143 12.50 -14.12 4.33
C VAL A 143 12.03 -15.58 4.29
N ALA A 144 11.99 -16.16 3.09
CA ALA A 144 11.67 -17.58 2.93
C ALA A 144 12.77 -18.42 3.61
N TRP A 145 12.38 -19.25 4.58
CA TRP A 145 13.24 -20.22 5.25
C TRP A 145 12.93 -21.64 4.81
#